data_AF-A0A7S3ESK4-F1
#
_entry.id   AF-A0A7S3ESK4-F1
#
_cell.length_a   1.000
_cell.length_b   1.000
_cell.length_c   1.000
_cell.angle_alpha   90.00
_cell.angle_beta   90.00
_cell.angle_gamma   90.00
#
_symmetry.space_group_name_H-M   'P 1'
#
loop_
_entity.id
_entity.type
_entity.pdbx_description
1 polymer ?
#
loop_
_entity_poly.entity_id
_entity_poly.type
_entity_poly.pdbx_seq_one_letter_code
_entity_poly.pdbx_strand_id
1 'polypeptide(L)'
;TAEALPAEALAKFYVVGGECNYLFECECVGEERSAEDGRGTVRLREVVGSWCDEHAAWADEDVGRVLDTAEASLRATAAELSLRCRVIRKERAVGIIAGGSEAKSRVPEGSGSRRMRRELLDEAALRLQTA
;
A
#
# COMPACT_ATOMS: atom_id res chain seq x y z
N THR A 1 8.75 -25.14 20.18
CA THR A 1 7.88 -25.94 19.30
C THR A 1 6.67 -25.09 18.96
N ALA A 2 6.54 -24.65 17.71
CA ALA A 2 5.35 -23.93 17.29
C ALA A 2 4.27 -24.97 17.00
N GLU A 3 3.20 -24.97 17.78
CA GLU A 3 2.08 -25.89 17.64
C GLU A 3 1.36 -25.63 16.31
N ALA A 4 0.99 -26.70 15.58
CA ALA A 4 0.25 -26.57 14.33
C ALA A 4 -1.15 -26.02 14.63
N LEU A 5 -1.51 -24.89 14.04
CA LEU A 5 -2.83 -24.27 14.25
C LEU A 5 -3.94 -25.19 13.72
N PRO A 6 -5.05 -25.37 14.48
CA PRO A 6 -6.21 -26.11 14.01
C PRO A 6 -6.76 -25.54 12.70
N ALA A 7 -7.32 -26.39 11.83
CA ALA A 7 -7.92 -25.96 10.56
C ALA A 7 -9.01 -24.88 10.77
N GLU A 8 -9.77 -24.99 11.86
CA GLU A 8 -10.78 -24.00 12.24
C GLU A 8 -10.17 -22.63 12.57
N ALA A 9 -8.96 -22.59 13.14
CA ALA A 9 -8.25 -21.34 13.43
C ALA A 9 -7.75 -20.70 12.13
N LEU A 10 -7.25 -21.50 11.19
CA LEU A 10 -6.81 -21.01 9.88
C LEU A 10 -7.97 -20.44 9.05
N ALA A 11 -9.15 -21.07 9.11
CA ALA A 11 -10.37 -20.58 8.45
C ALA A 11 -10.88 -19.23 8.98
N LYS A 12 -10.39 -18.79 10.15
CA LYS A 12 -10.71 -17.49 10.77
C LYS A 12 -9.61 -16.45 10.58
N PHE A 13 -8.54 -16.78 9.86
CA PHE A 13 -7.45 -15.85 9.59
C PHE A 13 -7.67 -15.09 8.29
N TYR A 14 -7.67 -13.76 8.40
CA TYR A 14 -7.82 -12.85 7.27
C TYR A 14 -6.76 -11.76 7.33
N VAL A 15 -6.37 -11.28 6.14
CA VAL A 15 -5.53 -10.09 5.98
C VAL A 15 -6.30 -9.11 5.10
N VAL A 16 -6.43 -7.87 5.59
CA VAL A 16 -6.94 -6.77 4.77
C VAL A 16 -5.75 -5.90 4.37
N GLY A 17 -5.57 -5.73 3.06
CA GLY A 17 -4.51 -4.95 2.44
C GLY A 17 -5.05 -3.68 1.80
N GLY A 18 -4.19 -2.67 1.66
CA GLY A 18 -4.60 -1.38 1.09
C GLY A 18 -5.68 -0.70 1.93
N GLU A 19 -5.50 -0.73 3.26
CA GLU A 19 -6.48 -0.31 4.28
C GLU A 19 -7.73 -1.18 4.24
N CYS A 20 -8.70 -0.82 3.42
CA CYS A 20 -9.87 -1.64 3.18
C CYS A 20 -9.84 -2.35 1.84
N ASN A 21 -9.02 -1.99 0.84
CA ASN A 21 -9.25 -2.39 -0.57
C ASN A 21 -9.21 -3.89 -0.92
N TYR A 22 -8.37 -4.71 -0.27
CA TYR A 22 -8.12 -6.10 -0.68
C TYR A 22 -8.25 -7.06 0.50
N LEU A 23 -9.07 -8.10 0.38
CA LEU A 23 -9.23 -9.14 1.40
C LEU A 23 -8.53 -10.43 0.99
N PHE A 24 -7.77 -11.01 1.91
CA PHE A 24 -7.09 -12.28 1.71
C PHE A 24 -7.46 -13.25 2.83
N GLU A 25 -7.69 -14.51 2.46
CA GLU A 25 -7.86 -15.62 3.39
C GLU A 25 -6.61 -16.51 3.39
N CYS A 26 -6.45 -17.31 4.45
CA CYS A 26 -5.40 -18.32 4.55
C CYS A 26 -5.86 -19.64 3.92
N GLU A 27 -5.09 -20.15 2.97
CA GLU A 27 -5.33 -21.43 2.31
C GLU A 27 -4.16 -22.39 2.56
N CYS A 28 -4.45 -23.64 2.94
CA CYS A 28 -3.45 -24.71 3.00
C CYS A 28 -3.20 -25.28 1.60
N VAL A 29 -1.95 -25.25 1.15
CA VAL A 29 -1.52 -25.72 -0.16
C VAL A 29 -0.67 -26.97 0.02
N GLY A 30 -1.32 -28.13 0.14
CA GLY A 30 -0.67 -29.44 0.20
C GLY A 30 -1.31 -30.38 1.23
N GLU A 31 -1.63 -31.61 0.81
CA GLU A 31 -2.04 -32.70 1.71
C GLU A 31 -0.82 -33.33 2.42
N GLU A 32 0.36 -33.21 1.81
CA GLU A 32 1.60 -33.71 2.39
C GLU A 32 2.31 -32.61 3.18
N ARG A 33 2.45 -32.84 4.48
CA ARG A 33 3.38 -32.13 5.38
C ARG A 33 4.81 -32.38 4.89
N SER A 34 5.19 -31.77 3.78
CA SER A 34 6.48 -31.98 3.10
C SER A 34 7.61 -31.08 3.61
N ALA A 35 7.37 -30.29 4.67
CA ALA A 35 8.46 -29.63 5.37
C ALA A 35 8.96 -30.58 6.46
N GLU A 36 10.27 -30.83 6.53
CA GLU A 36 10.98 -31.65 7.55
C GLU A 36 10.59 -31.32 9.01
N ASP A 37 9.91 -30.19 9.23
CA ASP A 37 9.41 -29.68 10.50
C ASP A 37 7.91 -29.91 10.74
N GLY A 38 7.22 -30.67 9.87
CA GLY A 38 5.81 -31.04 10.01
C GLY A 38 4.82 -29.91 9.70
N ARG A 39 5.28 -28.79 9.13
CA ARG A 39 4.44 -27.65 8.79
C ARG A 39 3.72 -27.88 7.45
N GLY A 40 2.42 -27.56 7.40
CA GLY A 40 1.71 -27.40 6.14
C GLY A 40 2.15 -26.10 5.46
N THR A 41 2.26 -26.10 4.14
CA THR A 41 2.48 -24.86 3.38
C THR A 41 1.17 -24.08 3.34
N VAL A 42 1.16 -22.85 3.85
CA VAL A 42 0.02 -21.94 3.77
C VAL A 42 0.31 -20.81 2.78
N ARG A 43 -0.72 -20.32 2.09
CA ARG A 43 -0.64 -19.12 1.26
C ARG A 43 -1.81 -18.18 1.55
N LEU A 44 -1.65 -16.93 1.16
CA LEU A 44 -2.76 -16.00 1.07
C LEU A 44 -3.45 -16.15 -0.29
N ARG A 45 -4.77 -16.34 -0.26
CA ARG A 45 -5.63 -16.33 -1.44
C ARG A 45 -6.50 -15.09 -1.38
N GLU A 46 -6.52 -14.32 -2.46
CA GLU A 46 -7.39 -13.16 -2.56
C GLU A 46 -8.86 -13.59 -2.64
N VAL A 47 -9.70 -12.90 -1.87
CA VAL A 47 -11.15 -13.05 -1.91
C VAL A 47 -11.69 -12.08 -2.96
N VAL A 48 -12.08 -12.64 -4.12
CA VAL A 48 -12.65 -11.88 -5.23
C VAL A 48 -14.17 -11.81 -5.09
N GLY A 49 -14.75 -10.61 -5.21
CA GLY A 49 -16.19 -10.37 -5.13
C GLY A 49 -16.59 -9.41 -4.00
N SER A 50 -17.90 -9.27 -3.74
CA SER A 50 -18.38 -8.42 -2.64
C SER A 50 -18.16 -9.12 -1.31
N TRP A 51 -17.19 -8.62 -0.54
CA TRP A 51 -16.96 -8.99 0.85
C TRP A 51 -17.25 -7.82 1.80
N CYS A 52 -17.42 -6.61 1.26
CA CYS A 52 -17.82 -5.40 1.97
C CYS A 52 -18.75 -4.58 1.07
N ASP A 53 -20.00 -4.39 1.50
CA ASP A 53 -20.99 -3.64 0.70
C ASP A 53 -20.61 -2.16 0.52
N GLU A 54 -19.83 -1.59 1.46
CA GLU A 54 -19.36 -0.21 1.38
C GLU A 54 -18.36 0.02 0.24
N HIS A 55 -17.62 -1.02 -0.18
CA HIS A 55 -16.74 -0.94 -1.34
C HIS A 55 -17.52 -0.80 -2.65
N ALA A 56 -18.68 -1.43 -2.72
CA ALA A 56 -19.56 -1.34 -3.89
C ALA A 56 -20.21 0.05 -4.01
N ALA A 57 -20.07 0.92 -3.01
CA ALA A 57 -20.69 2.24 -3.00
C ALA A 57 -19.92 3.29 -3.82
N TRP A 58 -18.64 3.07 -4.12
CA TRP A 58 -17.82 4.01 -4.90
C TRP A 58 -17.67 3.55 -6.35
N ALA A 59 -18.04 4.42 -7.29
CA ALA A 59 -17.73 4.18 -8.69
C ALA A 59 -16.22 4.30 -8.94
N ASP A 60 -15.69 3.51 -9.88
CA ASP A 60 -14.26 3.54 -10.22
C ASP A 60 -13.83 4.93 -10.73
N GLU A 61 -14.73 5.65 -11.40
CA GLU A 61 -14.51 7.03 -11.83
C GLU A 61 -14.35 7.99 -10.66
N ASP A 62 -15.11 7.80 -9.57
CA ASP A 62 -15.02 8.64 -8.37
C ASP A 62 -13.69 8.44 -7.66
N VAL A 63 -13.27 7.18 -7.52
CA VAL A 63 -11.94 6.84 -6.98
C VAL A 63 -10.85 7.43 -7.87
N GLY A 64 -10.98 7.30 -9.18
CA GLY A 64 -10.06 7.89 -10.16
C GLY A 64 -9.89 9.39 -9.95
N ARG A 65 -11.01 10.13 -9.86
CA ARG A 65 -11.00 11.59 -9.66
C ARG A 65 -10.29 12.00 -8.36
N VAL A 66 -10.57 11.33 -7.25
CA VAL A 66 -9.90 11.63 -5.97
C VAL A 66 -8.40 11.42 -6.07
N LEU A 67 -7.98 10.29 -6.65
CA LEU A 67 -6.58 9.97 -6.78
C LEU A 67 -5.87 10.90 -7.80
N ASP A 68 -6.55 11.38 -8.83
CA ASP A 68 -6.00 12.34 -9.81
C ASP A 68 -5.76 13.71 -9.18
N THR A 69 -6.73 14.21 -8.41
CA THR A 69 -6.56 15.44 -7.61
C THR A 69 -5.39 15.30 -6.63
N ALA A 70 -5.32 14.16 -5.93
CA ALA A 70 -4.24 13.90 -4.99
C ALA A 70 -2.86 13.80 -5.69
N GLU A 71 -2.80 13.15 -6.84
CA GLU A 71 -1.57 13.05 -7.64
C GLU A 71 -1.09 14.44 -8.09
N ALA A 72 -2.00 15.28 -8.59
CA ALA A 72 -1.68 16.64 -9.00
C ALA A 72 -1.14 17.48 -7.83
N SER A 73 -1.80 17.41 -6.67
CA SER A 73 -1.38 18.12 -5.46
C SER A 73 -0.01 17.66 -4.94
N LEU A 74 0.26 16.35 -4.96
CA LEU A 74 1.56 15.80 -4.59
C LEU A 74 2.67 16.23 -5.56
N ARG A 75 2.39 16.27 -6.86
CA ARG A 75 3.36 16.73 -7.88
C ARG A 75 3.67 18.21 -7.73
N ALA A 76 2.64 19.05 -7.51
CA ALA A 76 2.82 20.48 -7.26
C ALA A 76 3.65 20.71 -5.99
N THR A 77 3.30 20.04 -4.89
CA THR A 77 4.02 20.15 -3.61
C THR A 77 5.47 19.68 -3.74
N ALA A 78 5.73 18.60 -4.47
CA ALA A 78 7.09 18.11 -4.70
C ALA A 78 7.94 19.11 -5.48
N ALA A 79 7.37 19.78 -6.48
CA ALA A 79 8.04 20.83 -7.24
C ALA A 79 8.30 22.09 -6.39
N GLU A 80 7.30 22.57 -5.66
CA GLU A 80 7.40 23.80 -4.85
C GLU A 80 8.38 23.66 -3.68
N LEU A 81 8.40 22.51 -3.02
CA LEU A 81 9.28 22.24 -1.88
C LEU A 81 10.63 21.63 -2.31
N SER A 82 10.90 21.53 -3.62
CA SER A 82 12.08 20.88 -4.20
C SER A 82 12.36 19.51 -3.55
N LEU A 83 11.31 18.68 -3.45
CA LEU A 83 11.41 17.34 -2.90
C LEU A 83 12.00 16.38 -3.93
N ARG A 84 13.09 15.73 -3.55
CA ARG A 84 13.71 14.63 -4.29
C ARG A 84 12.97 13.34 -4.03
N CYS A 85 11.72 13.29 -4.46
CA CYS A 85 10.82 12.15 -4.32
C CYS A 85 10.32 11.69 -5.69
N ARG A 86 9.63 10.55 -5.67
CA ARG A 86 8.86 10.05 -6.81
C ARG A 86 7.41 9.90 -6.36
N VAL A 87 6.51 10.47 -7.13
CA VAL A 87 5.07 10.19 -7.02
C VAL A 87 4.78 8.85 -7.69
N ILE A 88 4.09 7.96 -6.97
CA ILE A 88 3.68 6.64 -7.44
C ILE A 88 2.16 6.56 -7.39
N ARG A 89 1.56 6.19 -8.52
CA ARG A 89 0.14 5.89 -8.67
C ARG A 89 -0.07 4.38 -8.74
N LYS A 90 -1.03 3.89 -7.97
CA LYS A 90 -1.61 2.55 -8.00
C LYS A 90 -3.10 2.65 -8.30
N GLU A 91 -3.76 1.51 -8.44
CA GLU A 91 -5.20 1.45 -8.72
C GLU A 91 -6.05 2.18 -7.67
N ARG A 92 -5.78 1.94 -6.37
CA ARG A 92 -6.55 2.50 -5.24
C ARG A 92 -5.74 3.41 -4.32
N ALA A 93 -4.57 3.87 -4.76
CA ALA A 93 -3.68 4.68 -3.92
C ALA A 93 -2.73 5.55 -4.75
N VAL A 94 -2.36 6.69 -4.19
CA VAL A 94 -1.27 7.53 -4.68
C VAL A 94 -0.40 7.97 -3.51
N GLY A 95 0.90 8.12 -3.72
CA GLY A 95 1.80 8.57 -2.66
C GLY A 95 3.18 8.98 -3.16
N ILE A 96 3.96 9.55 -2.27
CA ILE A 96 5.36 9.94 -2.52
C ILE A 96 6.32 8.99 -1.80
N ILE A 97 7.37 8.59 -2.50
CA ILE A 97 8.49 7.83 -1.91
C ILE A 97 9.78 8.63 -2.01
N ALA A 98 10.67 8.44 -1.04
CA ALA A 98 12.01 9.02 -1.11
C ALA A 98 12.77 8.36 -2.25
N GLY A 99 13.56 9.15 -2.97
CA GLY A 99 14.23 8.67 -4.17
C GLY A 99 13.51 9.09 -5.45
N GLY A 100 14.30 9.26 -6.51
CA GLY A 100 13.90 9.77 -7.81
C GLY A 100 15.14 9.86 -8.70
N SER A 101 15.01 10.27 -9.95
CA SER A 101 16.16 10.54 -10.84
C SER A 101 17.18 11.48 -10.18
N GLU A 102 16.69 12.50 -9.48
CA GLU A 102 17.43 13.54 -8.77
C GLU A 102 18.12 13.04 -7.48
N ALA A 103 17.63 11.96 -6.86
CA ALA A 103 18.19 11.45 -5.62
C ALA A 103 19.61 10.86 -5.79
N LYS A 104 20.00 10.54 -7.03
CA LYS A 104 21.32 10.03 -7.40
C LYS A 104 22.31 11.13 -7.82
N SER A 105 21.93 12.41 -7.76
CA SER A 105 22.84 13.51 -8.09
C SER A 105 24.08 13.52 -7.18
N ARG A 106 25.26 13.75 -7.76
CA ARG A 106 26.54 13.92 -7.04
C ARG A 106 26.53 15.14 -6.12
N VAL A 107 25.79 16.18 -6.49
CA VAL A 107 25.58 17.38 -5.66
C VAL A 107 24.07 17.49 -5.41
N PRO A 108 23.61 17.09 -4.23
CA PRO A 108 22.19 17.10 -3.91
C PRO A 108 21.68 18.51 -3.59
N GLU A 109 20.80 19.05 -4.43
CA GLU A 109 19.98 20.23 -4.11
C GLU A 109 18.60 19.81 -3.60
N GLY A 110 18.04 20.53 -2.62
CA GLY A 110 16.74 20.20 -2.01
C GLY A 110 16.75 19.02 -1.02
N SER A 111 15.57 18.62 -0.56
CA SER A 111 15.38 17.60 0.50
C SER A 111 14.95 16.25 -0.10
N GLY A 112 15.37 15.08 0.46
CA GLY A 112 14.70 13.80 0.15
C GLY A 112 15.48 12.64 -0.47
N SER A 113 16.82 12.69 -0.69
CA SER A 113 17.51 11.59 -1.42
C SER A 113 17.41 10.21 -0.77
N ARG A 114 17.59 10.12 0.55
CA ARG A 114 17.44 8.85 1.32
C ARG A 114 16.26 8.86 2.27
N ARG A 115 15.86 10.04 2.73
CA ARG A 115 14.79 10.26 3.70
C ARG A 115 14.22 11.65 3.48
N MET A 116 12.89 11.75 3.53
CA MET A 116 12.19 13.04 3.56
C MET A 116 12.01 13.48 5.00
N ARG A 117 12.11 14.79 5.23
CA ARG A 117 11.85 15.38 6.54
C ARG A 117 10.36 15.25 6.86
N ARG A 118 10.04 14.99 8.13
CA ARG A 118 8.66 14.76 8.56
C ARG A 118 7.78 15.98 8.28
N GLU A 119 8.30 17.17 8.53
CA GLU A 119 7.59 18.44 8.36
C GLU A 119 7.15 18.66 6.92
N LEU A 120 7.94 18.19 5.95
CA LEU A 120 7.60 18.29 4.52
C LEU A 120 6.53 17.26 4.12
N LEU A 121 6.49 16.10 4.80
CA LEU A 121 5.44 15.12 4.61
C LEU A 121 4.13 15.60 5.23
N ASP A 122 4.21 16.22 6.41
CA ASP A 122 3.06 16.81 7.09
C ASP A 122 2.45 17.93 6.23
N GLU A 123 3.27 18.81 5.64
CA GLU A 123 2.82 19.83 4.68
C GLU A 123 2.13 19.24 3.45
N ALA A 124 2.71 18.19 2.85
CA ALA A 124 2.10 17.52 1.70
C ALA A 124 0.75 16.87 2.06
N ALA A 125 0.63 16.29 3.25
CA ALA A 125 -0.62 15.73 3.75
C ALA A 125 -1.68 16.81 4.01
N LEU A 126 -1.29 17.94 4.61
CA LEU A 126 -2.21 19.05 4.88
C LEU A 126 -2.79 19.63 3.58
N ARG A 127 -1.94 19.84 2.56
CA ARG A 127 -2.38 20.34 1.25
C ARG A 127 -3.36 19.40 0.56
N LEU A 128 -3.15 18.09 0.69
CA LEU A 128 -4.06 17.08 0.14
C LEU A 128 -5.44 17.11 0.80
N GLN A 129 -5.49 17.33 2.10
CA GLN A 129 -6.76 17.41 2.83
C GLN A 129 -7.60 18.64 2.45
N THR A 130 -6.97 19.65 1.86
CA THR A 130 -7.61 20.90 1.45
C THR A 130 -7.77 21.06 -0.07
N ALA A 131 -7.39 20.04 -0.84
CA ALA A 131 -7.37 20.08 -2.31
C ALA A 131 -8.74 19.86 -2.96
#